data_AF-A0A8K0KTH2-F1
#
_entry.id   AF-A0A8K0KTH2-F1
#
_cell.length_a   1.000
_cell.length_b   1.000
_cell.length_c   1.000
_cell.angle_alpha   90.00
_cell.angle_beta   90.00
_cell.angle_gamma   90.00
#
_symmetry.space_group_name_H-M   'P 1'
#
loop_
_entity.id
_entity.type
_entity.pdbx_description
1 polymer ?
#
loop_
_entity_poly.entity_id
_entity_poly.type
_entity_poly.pdbx_seq_one_letter_code
_entity_poly.pdbx_strand_id
1 'polypeptide(L)'
;MSSGKYAFAKALKELRFHHCQTSQQSQAVRSFLVRAYPTMKKHNPSTPILIREAQGIEPKVWARYEFGKERMESLAGLDDKAIESKVTALATSQS
;
A
#
# COMPACT_ATOMS: atom_id res chain seq x y z
N MET A 1 11.09 -11.60 15.73
CA MET A 1 11.35 -10.16 15.55
C MET A 1 10.05 -9.51 15.16
N SER A 2 9.35 -8.86 16.09
CA SER A 2 8.14 -8.09 15.77
C SER A 2 8.55 -6.88 14.94
N SER A 3 8.41 -7.00 13.62
CA SER A 3 8.53 -5.86 12.73
C SER A 3 7.47 -4.83 13.17
N GLY A 4 7.90 -3.60 13.44
CA GLY A 4 6.98 -2.53 13.85
C GLY A 4 5.85 -2.37 12.84
N LYS A 5 4.71 -1.80 13.26
CA LYS A 5 3.55 -1.61 12.38
C LYS A 5 3.99 -0.94 11.06
N TYR A 6 3.68 -1.59 9.94
CA TYR A 6 4.08 -1.18 8.59
C TYR A 6 5.57 -1.23 8.23
N ALA A 7 6.41 -1.94 8.97
CA ALA A 7 7.77 -2.24 8.52
C ALA A 7 7.73 -3.25 7.37
N PHE A 8 8.47 -2.97 6.30
CA PHE A 8 8.47 -3.76 5.08
C PHE A 8 9.48 -4.91 5.18
N ALA A 9 9.15 -6.03 4.53
CA ALA A 9 10.12 -7.10 4.33
C ALA A 9 11.24 -6.62 3.40
N LYS A 10 12.46 -7.11 3.63
CA LYS A 10 13.64 -6.78 2.79
C LYS A 10 13.45 -7.11 1.30
N ALA A 11 12.60 -8.10 1.02
CA ALA A 11 12.25 -8.53 -0.32
C ALA A 11 11.41 -7.49 -1.08
N LEU A 12 10.64 -6.64 -0.38
CA LEU A 12 9.82 -5.61 -1.00
C LEU A 12 10.72 -4.47 -1.49
N LYS A 13 10.64 -4.17 -2.79
CA LYS A 13 11.40 -3.09 -3.45
C LYS A 13 10.55 -1.87 -3.76
N GLU A 14 9.23 -1.99 -3.74
CA GLU A 14 8.31 -0.87 -4.00
C GLU A 14 6.91 -1.21 -3.51
N LEU A 15 6.22 -0.22 -2.94
CA LEU A 15 4.79 -0.28 -2.66
C LEU A 15 4.12 0.89 -3.37
N ARG A 16 3.13 0.63 -4.23
CA ARG A 16 2.52 1.65 -5.10
C ARG A 16 0.99 1.63 -4.98
N PHE A 17 0.42 2.75 -4.58
CA PHE A 17 -1.02 2.96 -4.45
C PHE A 17 -1.55 3.70 -5.66
N HIS A 18 -2.56 3.13 -6.29
CA HIS A 18 -3.33 3.78 -7.34
C HIS A 18 -4.71 4.07 -6.78
N HIS A 19 -5.14 5.33 -6.77
CA HIS A 19 -6.47 5.67 -6.31
C HIS A 19 -6.98 6.95 -6.98
N CYS A 20 -8.28 7.19 -6.87
CA CYS A 20 -8.89 8.42 -7.35
C CYS A 20 -8.97 9.47 -6.24
N GLN A 21 -8.66 10.72 -6.59
CA GLN A 21 -8.61 11.86 -5.67
C GLN A 21 -9.97 12.20 -5.08
N THR A 22 -11.04 12.05 -5.87
CA THR A 22 -12.36 12.61 -5.54
C THR A 22 -13.45 11.55 -5.41
N SER A 23 -13.33 10.39 -6.09
CA SER A 23 -14.38 9.37 -6.05
C SER A 23 -14.64 8.83 -4.64
N GLN A 24 -15.89 8.46 -4.37
CA GLN A 24 -16.27 7.86 -3.09
C GLN A 24 -15.67 6.46 -2.89
N GLN A 25 -15.50 5.70 -3.98
CA GLN A 25 -14.90 4.37 -3.94
C GLN A 25 -13.45 4.38 -3.43
N SER A 26 -12.72 5.47 -3.65
CA SER A 26 -11.34 5.64 -3.17
C SER A 26 -11.23 6.35 -1.80
N GLN A 27 -12.35 6.70 -1.16
CA GLN A 27 -12.36 7.47 0.10
C GLN A 27 -11.63 6.73 1.22
N ALA A 28 -11.90 5.44 1.41
CA ALA A 28 -11.26 4.64 2.44
C ALA A 28 -9.73 4.57 2.26
N VAL A 29 -9.26 4.45 1.01
CA VAL A 29 -7.82 4.44 0.71
C VAL A 29 -7.16 5.78 0.97
N ARG A 30 -7.83 6.91 0.66
CA ARG A 30 -7.32 8.24 1.01
C ARG A 30 -7.17 8.40 2.52
N SER A 31 -8.20 8.04 3.29
CA SER A 31 -8.18 8.09 4.75
C SER A 31 -7.08 7.19 5.34
N PHE A 32 -6.94 5.97 4.82
CA PHE A 32 -5.87 5.06 5.21
C PHE A 32 -4.48 5.68 4.96
N LEU A 33 -4.24 6.21 3.76
CA LEU A 33 -2.94 6.80 3.39
C LEU A 33 -2.58 8.00 4.27
N VAL A 34 -3.53 8.90 4.55
CA VAL A 34 -3.29 10.06 5.44
C VAL A 34 -2.80 9.61 6.82
N ARG A 35 -3.40 8.56 7.38
CA ARG A 35 -3.05 8.03 8.70
C ARG A 35 -1.76 7.20 8.68
N ALA A 36 -1.61 6.30 7.72
CA ALA A 36 -0.58 5.26 7.72
C ALA A 36 0.73 5.69 7.06
N TYR A 37 0.69 6.60 6.08
CA TYR A 37 1.86 6.98 5.28
C TYR A 37 3.03 7.52 6.11
N PRO A 38 2.84 8.42 7.12
CA PRO A 38 3.96 8.90 7.93
C PRO A 38 4.71 7.77 8.64
N THR A 39 3.99 6.80 9.20
CA THR A 39 4.58 5.63 9.87
C THR A 39 5.24 4.69 8.86
N MET A 40 4.59 4.40 7.73
CA MET A 40 5.18 3.63 6.64
C MET A 40 6.49 4.24 6.17
N LYS A 41 6.54 5.55 5.94
CA LYS A 41 7.74 6.23 5.46
C LYS A 41 8.85 6.27 6.51
N LYS A 42 8.49 6.48 7.78
CA LYS A 42 9.45 6.48 8.91
C LYS A 42 10.14 5.12 9.07
N HIS A 43 9.40 4.02 8.97
CA HIS A 43 9.96 2.68 9.14
C HIS A 43 10.72 2.19 7.89
N ASN A 44 10.43 2.73 6.72
CA ASN A 44 10.98 2.26 5.44
C ASN A 44 11.64 3.42 4.65
N PRO A 45 12.74 4.00 5.15
CA PRO A 45 13.34 5.20 4.56
C PRO A 45 13.83 4.97 3.11
N SER A 46 14.37 3.78 2.82
CA SER A 46 14.99 3.41 1.55
C SER A 46 14.04 2.76 0.54
N THR A 47 12.88 2.25 0.97
CA THR A 47 11.93 1.60 0.06
C THR A 47 10.94 2.63 -0.48
N PRO A 48 10.82 2.81 -1.80
CA PRO A 48 9.86 3.72 -2.40
C PRO A 48 8.41 3.34 -2.05
N ILE A 49 7.66 4.33 -1.57
CA ILE A 49 6.21 4.28 -1.43
C ILE A 49 5.64 5.27 -2.44
N LEU A 50 5.03 4.78 -3.50
CA LEU A 50 4.50 5.59 -4.58
C LEU A 50 2.99 5.80 -4.38
N ILE A 51 2.55 7.06 -4.42
CA ILE A 51 1.14 7.42 -4.48
C ILE A 51 0.89 7.92 -5.90
N ARG A 52 -0.06 7.29 -6.59
CA ARG A 52 -0.48 7.62 -7.96
C ARG A 52 -1.96 7.89 -7.95
N GLU A 53 -2.27 9.11 -8.33
CA GLU A 53 -3.62 9.63 -8.36
C GLU A 53 -4.09 9.75 -9.80
N ALA A 54 -5.27 9.21 -10.10
CA ALA A 54 -5.91 9.36 -11.41
C ALA A 54 -7.43 9.35 -11.29
N GLN A 55 -8.11 10.07 -12.17
CA GLN A 55 -9.56 10.20 -12.13
C GLN A 55 -10.24 8.91 -12.63
N GLY A 56 -11.36 8.54 -11.99
CA GLY A 56 -12.20 7.41 -12.41
C GLY A 56 -11.61 6.02 -12.22
N ILE A 57 -10.43 5.88 -11.59
CA ILE A 57 -9.82 4.56 -11.37
C ILE A 57 -10.32 3.90 -10.08
N GLU A 58 -10.39 2.58 -10.12
CA GLU A 58 -10.58 1.78 -8.92
C GLU A 58 -9.30 1.77 -8.06
N PRO A 59 -9.45 1.84 -6.73
CA PRO A 59 -8.30 1.85 -5.85
C PRO A 59 -7.61 0.48 -5.82
N LYS A 60 -6.29 0.47 -6.03
CA LYS A 60 -5.45 -0.73 -6.08
C LYS A 60 -4.11 -0.47 -5.40
N VAL A 61 -3.49 -1.52 -4.89
CA VAL A 61 -2.13 -1.50 -4.38
C VAL A 61 -1.27 -2.52 -5.09
N TRP A 62 -0.05 -2.12 -5.42
CA TRP A 62 0.95 -2.94 -6.08
C TRP A 62 2.16 -3.08 -5.17
N ALA A 63 2.70 -4.29 -5.09
CA ALA A 63 3.93 -4.59 -4.38
C ALA A 63 4.90 -5.24 -5.34
N ARG A 64 6.08 -4.62 -5.52
CA ARG A 64 7.16 -5.17 -6.33
C ARG A 64 8.23 -5.75 -5.41
N TYR A 65 8.63 -6.98 -5.67
CA TYR A 65 9.64 -7.71 -4.92
C TYR A 65 10.93 -7.86 -5.73
N GLU A 66 11.88 -8.61 -5.16
CA GLU A 66 13.10 -9.02 -5.86
C GLU A 66 12.81 -9.75 -7.17
N PHE A 67 13.78 -9.69 -8.08
CA PHE A 67 13.69 -10.30 -9.41
C PHE A 67 12.50 -9.80 -10.26
N GLY A 68 11.97 -8.61 -9.95
CA GLY A 68 10.90 -7.98 -10.71
C GLY A 68 9.51 -8.60 -10.53
N LYS A 69 9.32 -9.49 -9.55
CA LYS A 69 8.00 -10.07 -9.25
C LYS A 69 7.07 -8.96 -8.73
N GLU A 70 5.85 -8.90 -9.25
CA GLU A 70 4.87 -7.89 -8.85
C GLU A 70 3.55 -8.57 -8.47
N ARG A 71 2.92 -8.10 -7.38
CA ARG A 71 1.58 -8.51 -6.95
C ARG A 71 0.68 -7.31 -6.84
N MET A 72 -0.58 -7.50 -7.22
CA MET A 72 -1.61 -6.48 -7.20
C MET A 72 -2.79 -6.96 -6.37
N GLU A 73 -3.30 -6.08 -5.53
CA GLU A 73 -4.53 -6.30 -4.79
C GLU A 73 -5.50 -5.15 -5.04
N SER A 74 -6.77 -5.49 -5.27
CA SER A 74 -7.85 -4.51 -5.32
C SER A 74 -8.19 -4.04 -3.90
N LEU A 75 -8.41 -2.73 -3.76
CA LEU A 75 -8.87 -2.09 -2.54
C LEU A 75 -10.32 -1.57 -2.67
N ALA A 76 -10.98 -1.86 -3.78
CA ALA A 76 -12.34 -1.39 -4.04
C ALA A 76 -13.35 -2.02 -3.07
N GLY A 77 -14.20 -1.18 -2.48
CA GLY A 77 -15.26 -1.62 -1.55
C GLY A 77 -14.77 -2.14 -0.20
N LEU A 78 -13.46 -2.04 0.09
CA LEU A 78 -12.89 -2.48 1.37
C LEU A 78 -13.00 -1.39 2.43
N ASP A 79 -13.17 -1.81 3.68
CA ASP A 79 -13.04 -0.93 4.83
C ASP A 79 -11.57 -0.69 5.21
N ASP A 80 -11.35 0.26 6.12
CA ASP A 80 -10.00 0.65 6.57
C ASP A 80 -9.20 -0.52 7.16
N LYS A 81 -9.87 -1.45 7.87
CA LYS A 81 -9.22 -2.61 8.49
C LYS A 81 -8.79 -3.64 7.45
N ALA A 82 -9.63 -3.90 6.45
CA ALA A 82 -9.33 -4.81 5.34
C ALA A 82 -8.22 -4.23 4.45
N ILE A 83 -8.23 -2.93 4.19
CA ILE A 83 -7.13 -2.24 3.48
C ILE A 83 -5.82 -2.40 4.26
N GLU A 84 -5.83 -2.10 5.56
CA GLU A 84 -4.65 -2.22 6.42
C GLU A 84 -4.09 -3.66 6.43
N SER A 85 -4.98 -4.66 6.49
CA SER A 85 -4.61 -6.07 6.43
C SER A 85 -3.96 -6.46 5.11
N LYS A 86 -4.58 -6.10 3.97
CA LYS A 86 -4.01 -6.38 2.63
C LYS A 86 -2.67 -5.70 2.41
N VAL A 87 -2.57 -4.42 2.77
CA VAL A 87 -1.32 -3.66 2.64
C VAL A 87 -0.23 -4.27 3.51
N THR A 88 -0.54 -4.65 4.76
CA THR A 88 0.43 -5.30 5.64
C THR A 88 0.88 -6.65 5.08
N ALA A 89 -0.06 -7.47 4.59
CA ALA A 89 0.26 -8.77 4.01
C ALA A 89 1.22 -8.64 2.81
N LEU A 90 0.95 -7.71 1.89
CA LEU A 90 1.85 -7.42 0.77
C LEU A 90 3.20 -6.88 1.26
N ALA A 91 3.19 -5.95 2.21
CA ALA A 91 4.39 -5.31 2.72
C ALA A 91 5.35 -6.27 3.43
N THR A 92 4.82 -7.32 4.07
CA THR A 92 5.62 -8.33 4.78
C THR A 92 5.85 -9.61 3.97
N SER A 93 5.25 -9.76 2.79
CA SER A 93 5.46 -10.93 1.94
C SER A 93 6.90 -10.98 1.41
N GLN A 94 7.35 -12.19 1.07
CA GLN A 94 8.66 -12.43 0.44
C GLN A 94 8.56 -12.68 -1.07
N SER A 95 7.34 -12.85 -1.61
CA SER A 95 7.07 -13.00 -3.05
C SER A 95 5.62 -12.79 -3.42
#